data_AF-A0A7C2HND0-F1
#
_entry.id   AF-A0A7C2HND0-F1
#
_cell.length_a   1.000
_cell.length_b   1.000
_cell.length_c   1.000
_cell.angle_alpha   90.00
_cell.angle_beta   90.00
_cell.angle_gamma   90.00
#
_symmetry.space_group_name_H-M   'P 1'
#
loop_
_entity.id
_entity.type
_entity.pdbx_description
1 polymer ?
#
loop_
_entity_poly.entity_id
_entity_poly.type
_entity_poly.pdbx_seq_one_letter_code
_entity_poly.pdbx_strand_id
1 'polypeptide(L)'
;MGNPRGQRRDFEALERHRLEGLRLFSKGVPQAEIARELKVARQTVSRWVRQYREGGTKALRQAGRAGRRPKLGAAQLRQVERMLLAGPEAFGHPTPLWTCPHVAEVIEA
;
A
#
# COMPACT_ATOMS: atom_id res chain seq x y z
N MET A 1 6.98 15.75 -3.24
CA MET A 1 5.52 15.64 -3.45
C MET A 1 5.06 14.26 -3.02
N GLY A 2 4.17 14.15 -2.05
CA GLY A 2 3.53 12.88 -1.67
C GLY A 2 2.26 12.66 -2.49
N ASN A 3 1.89 11.41 -2.73
CA ASN A 3 0.60 11.11 -3.37
C ASN A 3 -0.56 11.72 -2.55
N PRO A 4 -1.65 12.16 -3.22
CA PRO A 4 -2.89 12.56 -2.57
C PRO A 4 -3.37 11.49 -1.59
N ARG A 5 -3.93 11.91 -0.44
CA ARG A 5 -4.51 10.98 0.53
C ARG A 5 -5.62 10.17 -0.14
N GLY A 6 -5.65 8.86 0.12
CA GLY A 6 -6.65 7.94 -0.46
C GLY A 6 -6.33 7.44 -1.87
N GLN A 7 -5.29 7.96 -2.55
CA GLN A 7 -4.94 7.46 -3.88
C GLN A 7 -4.16 6.15 -3.79
N ARG A 8 -4.71 5.09 -4.40
CA ARG A 8 -4.06 3.79 -4.47
C ARG A 8 -2.75 3.94 -5.23
N ARG A 9 -1.64 3.52 -4.62
CA ARG A 9 -0.36 3.44 -5.33
C ARG A 9 -0.46 2.35 -6.39
N ASP A 10 0.04 2.66 -7.58
CA ASP A 10 0.21 1.66 -8.64
C ASP A 10 1.45 0.81 -8.32
N PHE A 11 1.20 -0.29 -7.60
CA PHE A 11 2.26 -1.23 -7.22
C PHE A 11 2.85 -1.96 -8.42
N GLU A 12 2.06 -2.16 -9.46
CA GLU A 12 2.50 -2.82 -10.69
C GLU A 12 3.47 -1.92 -11.46
N ALA A 13 3.15 -0.63 -11.63
CA ALA A 13 4.06 0.33 -12.22
C ALA A 13 5.37 0.47 -11.42
N LEU A 14 5.28 0.47 -10.09
CA LEU A 14 6.47 0.51 -9.22
C LEU A 14 7.32 -0.77 -9.34
N GLU A 15 6.70 -1.93 -9.54
CA GLU A 15 7.39 -3.18 -9.78
C GLU A 15 8.07 -3.19 -11.16
N ARG A 16 7.36 -2.76 -12.21
CA ARG A 16 7.94 -2.58 -13.55
C ARG A 16 9.17 -1.67 -13.52
N HIS A 17 9.12 -0.56 -12.77
CA HIS A 17 10.28 0.32 -12.60
C HIS A 17 11.48 -0.37 -11.95
N ARG A 18 11.26 -1.22 -10.93
CA ARG A 18 12.33 -2.00 -10.28
C ARG A 18 12.96 -3.00 -11.23
N LEU A 19 12.11 -3.74 -11.97
CA LEU A 19 12.56 -4.76 -12.90
C LEU A 19 13.31 -4.15 -14.08
N GLU A 20 12.88 -2.98 -14.57
CA GLU A 20 13.58 -2.25 -15.61
C GLU A 20 14.97 -1.77 -15.15
N GLY A 21 15.06 -1.25 -13.92
CA GLY A 21 16.35 -0.88 -13.33
C GLY A 21 17.31 -2.07 -13.22
N LEU A 22 16.80 -3.26 -12.89
CA LEU A 22 17.61 -4.46 -12.93
C LEU A 22 18.01 -4.88 -14.34
N ARG A 23 17.10 -4.79 -15.31
CA ARG A 23 17.40 -5.11 -16.71
C ARG A 23 18.58 -4.28 -17.21
N LEU A 24 18.60 -2.98 -16.91
CA LEU A 24 19.71 -2.08 -17.23
C LEU A 24 20.99 -2.44 -16.44
N PHE A 25 20.86 -2.75 -15.15
CA PHE A 25 21.99 -3.20 -14.34
C PHE A 25 22.63 -4.48 -14.89
N SER A 26 21.83 -5.47 -15.30
CA SER A 26 22.31 -6.70 -15.93
C SER A 26 23.01 -6.48 -17.27
N LYS A 27 22.73 -5.36 -17.94
CA LYS A 27 23.44 -4.92 -19.16
C LYS A 27 24.74 -4.16 -18.88
N GLY A 28 25.13 -4.01 -17.61
CA GLY A 28 26.34 -3.30 -17.21
C GLY A 28 26.18 -1.79 -17.07
N VAL A 29 24.95 -1.26 -17.17
CA VAL A 29 24.72 0.19 -17.03
C VAL A 29 25.05 0.64 -15.59
N PRO A 30 25.83 1.72 -15.40
CA PRO A 30 26.14 2.24 -14.07
C PRO A 30 24.89 2.67 -13.30
N GLN A 31 24.83 2.38 -12.00
CA GLN A 31 23.65 2.72 -11.16
C GLN A 31 23.28 4.21 -11.18
N ALA A 32 24.25 5.12 -11.37
CA ALA A 32 24.00 6.55 -11.47
C ALA A 32 23.28 6.95 -12.78
N GLU A 33 23.49 6.16 -13.84
CA GLU A 33 22.82 6.37 -15.13
C GLU A 33 21.41 5.77 -15.11
N ILE A 34 21.25 4.57 -14.55
CA ILE A 34 19.94 3.96 -14.28
C ILE A 34 19.05 4.91 -13.46
N ALA A 35 19.63 5.55 -12.44
CA ALA A 35 18.93 6.51 -11.60
C ALA A 35 18.41 7.73 -12.39
N ARG A 36 19.23 8.25 -13.32
CA ARG A 36 18.85 9.37 -14.20
C ARG A 36 17.76 8.96 -15.18
N GLU A 37 17.92 7.81 -15.83
CA GLU A 37 16.98 7.27 -16.81
C GLU A 37 15.60 7.00 -16.19
N LEU A 38 15.57 6.36 -15.03
CA LEU A 38 14.34 6.01 -14.31
C LEU A 38 13.81 7.12 -13.38
N LYS A 39 14.48 8.28 -13.36
CA LYS A 39 14.11 9.44 -12.51
C LYS A 39 13.93 9.06 -11.02
N VAL A 40 14.83 8.22 -10.51
CA VAL A 40 14.86 7.80 -9.10
C VAL A 40 16.18 8.22 -8.45
N ALA A 41 16.19 8.31 -7.12
CA ALA A 41 17.45 8.54 -6.40
C ALA A 41 18.44 7.36 -6.60
N ARG A 42 19.74 7.65 -6.71
CA ARG A 42 20.80 6.62 -6.82
C ARG A 42 20.75 5.61 -5.66
N GLN A 43 20.42 6.06 -4.45
CA GLN A 43 20.25 5.19 -3.27
C GLN A 43 19.15 4.14 -3.48
N THR A 44 18.09 4.49 -4.23
CA THR A 44 17.00 3.57 -4.57
C THR A 44 17.50 2.44 -5.46
N VAL A 45 18.27 2.76 -6.50
CA VAL A 45 18.86 1.75 -7.40
C VAL A 45 19.83 0.84 -6.64
N SER A 46 20.67 1.41 -5.77
CA SER A 46 21.58 0.63 -4.91
C SER A 46 20.83 -0.37 -4.02
N ARG A 47 19.71 0.05 -3.41
CA ARG A 47 18.84 -0.86 -2.64
C ARG A 47 18.25 -1.97 -3.50
N TRP A 48 17.81 -1.67 -4.73
CA TRP A 48 17.27 -2.71 -5.63
C TRP A 48 18.33 -3.75 -5.98
N VAL A 49 19.54 -3.31 -6.33
CA VAL A 49 20.66 -4.20 -6.64
C VAL A 49 21.04 -5.06 -5.43
N ARG A 50 21.03 -4.48 -4.22
CA ARG A 50 21.26 -5.25 -2.99
C ARG A 50 20.19 -6.33 -2.78
N GLN A 51 18.91 -5.98 -2.86
CA GLN A 51 17.80 -6.93 -2.72
C GLN A 51 17.85 -8.03 -3.78
N TYR A 52 18.21 -7.68 -5.01
CA TYR A 52 18.42 -8.63 -6.09
C TYR A 52 19.56 -9.61 -5.82
N ARG A 53 20.68 -9.14 -5.27
CA ARG A 53 21.79 -10.02 -4.90
C ARG A 53 21.43 -10.98 -3.76
N GLU A 54 20.59 -10.54 -2.82
CA GLU A 54 20.18 -11.33 -1.66
C GLU A 54 19.08 -12.37 -1.99
N GLY A 55 18.13 -12.05 -2.87
CA GLY A 55 16.96 -12.92 -3.11
C GLY A 55 16.47 -12.98 -4.57
N GLY A 56 17.33 -12.59 -5.51
CA GLY A 56 17.04 -12.63 -6.95
C GLY A 56 15.92 -11.68 -7.37
N THR A 57 15.35 -11.92 -8.55
CA THR A 57 14.23 -11.11 -9.09
C THR A 57 12.99 -11.15 -8.20
N LYS A 58 12.74 -12.27 -7.51
CA LYS A 58 11.61 -12.45 -6.60
C LYS A 58 11.64 -11.46 -5.44
N ALA A 59 12.81 -11.07 -4.96
CA ALA A 59 12.96 -10.10 -3.86
C ALA A 59 12.46 -8.69 -4.19
N LEU A 60 12.35 -8.34 -5.48
CA LEU A 60 11.85 -7.03 -5.94
C LEU A 60 10.36 -7.02 -6.30
N ARG A 61 9.76 -8.21 -6.40
CA ARG A 61 8.31 -8.37 -6.50
C ARG A 61 7.73 -8.07 -5.12
N GLN A 62 7.34 -6.83 -4.89
CA GLN A 62 6.91 -6.39 -3.57
C GLN A 62 5.46 -6.81 -3.31
N ALA A 63 5.10 -6.94 -2.03
CA ALA A 63 3.85 -7.48 -1.49
C ALA A 63 2.55 -6.67 -1.77
N GLY A 64 2.50 -5.87 -2.85
CA GLY A 64 1.28 -5.17 -3.29
C GLY A 64 0.71 -4.15 -2.29
N ARG A 65 1.51 -3.72 -1.30
CA ARG A 65 1.05 -2.89 -0.18
C ARG A 65 2.09 -1.85 0.22
N ALA A 66 1.63 -0.63 0.48
CA ALA A 66 2.35 0.40 1.20
C ALA A 66 1.52 0.84 2.42
N GLY A 67 2.20 1.21 3.51
CA GLY A 67 1.56 1.73 4.72
C GLY A 67 1.12 0.66 5.74
N ARG A 68 0.68 1.14 6.92
CA ARG A 68 0.27 0.31 8.07
C ARG A 68 -0.80 -0.70 7.66
N ARG A 69 -0.76 -1.90 8.25
CA ARG A 69 -1.84 -2.90 8.12
C ARG A 69 -3.18 -2.29 8.55
N PRO A 70 -4.31 -2.57 7.86
CA PRO A 70 -5.61 -2.07 8.29
C PRO A 70 -5.89 -2.72 9.64
N LYS A 71 -6.51 -1.99 10.56
CA LYS A 71 -6.85 -2.57 11.87
C LYS A 71 -7.97 -3.60 11.76
N LEU A 72 -8.84 -3.45 10.75
CA LEU A 72 -9.96 -4.33 10.49
C LEU A 72 -9.69 -5.27 9.32
N GLY A 73 -9.98 -6.55 9.53
CA GLY A 73 -10.01 -7.56 8.47
C GLY A 73 -11.26 -7.44 7.59
N ALA A 74 -11.28 -8.15 6.46
CA ALA A 74 -12.41 -8.11 5.52
C ALA A 74 -13.73 -8.59 6.14
N ALA A 75 -13.68 -9.58 7.04
CA ALA A 75 -14.86 -10.06 7.75
C ALA A 75 -15.43 -9.02 8.71
N GLN A 76 -14.57 -8.34 9.47
CA GLN A 76 -14.96 -7.26 10.37
C GLN A 76 -15.53 -6.07 9.60
N LEU A 77 -14.94 -5.71 8.45
CA LEU A 77 -15.51 -4.66 7.58
C LEU A 77 -16.92 -5.00 7.11
N ARG A 78 -17.17 -6.25 6.69
CA ARG A 78 -18.53 -6.69 6.30
C ARG A 78 -19.50 -6.68 7.49
N GLN A 79 -19.02 -6.97 8.70
CA GLN A 79 -19.84 -6.89 9.90
C GLN A 79 -20.22 -5.44 10.19
N VAL A 80 -19.24 -4.53 10.21
CA VAL A 80 -19.47 -3.09 10.36
C VAL A 80 -20.43 -2.58 9.30
N GLU A 81 -20.26 -2.97 8.03
CA GLU A 81 -21.19 -2.59 6.94
C GLU A 81 -22.63 -3.01 7.22
N ARG A 82 -22.87 -4.27 7.62
CA ARG A 82 -24.21 -4.75 7.97
C ARG A 82 -24.80 -3.99 9.15
N MET A 83 -24.00 -3.70 10.17
CA MET A 83 -24.42 -2.97 11.36
C MET A 83 -24.77 -1.52 11.02
N LEU A 84 -23.96 -0.84 10.21
CA LEU A 84 -24.23 0.52 9.75
C LEU A 84 -25.51 0.60 8.92
N LEU A 85 -25.78 -0.41 8.08
CA LEU A 85 -27.00 -0.50 7.25
C LEU A 85 -28.27 -0.77 8.07
N ALA A 86 -28.17 -1.46 9.22
CA ALA A 86 -29.31 -1.66 10.12
C ALA A 86 -29.78 -0.37 10.82
N GLY A 87 -28.94 0.68 10.79
CA GLY A 87 -29.24 1.98 11.35
C GLY A 87 -28.88 2.09 12.83
N PRO A 88 -28.56 3.28 13.33
CA PRO A 88 -28.09 3.50 14.70
C PRO A 88 -29.17 3.22 15.76
N GLU A 89 -30.46 3.36 15.40
CA GLU A 89 -31.59 3.04 16.28
C GLU A 89 -31.64 1.55 16.64
N ALA A 90 -31.20 0.66 15.72
CA ALA A 90 -31.10 -0.78 15.98
C ALA A 90 -30.03 -1.12 17.05
N PHE A 91 -29.14 -0.17 17.35
CA PHE A 91 -28.10 -0.26 18.38
C PHE A 91 -28.43 0.59 19.61
N GLY A 92 -29.68 1.07 19.74
CA GLY A 92 -30.15 1.82 20.90
C GLY A 92 -29.77 3.29 20.93
N HIS A 93 -29.25 3.84 19.82
CA HIS A 93 -28.97 5.27 19.73
C HIS A 93 -30.25 6.07 19.49
N PRO A 94 -30.42 7.25 20.13
CA PRO A 94 -31.65 8.03 20.09
C PRO A 94 -31.85 8.83 18.80
N THR A 95 -30.89 8.80 17.87
CA THR A 95 -30.92 9.59 16.64
C THR A 95 -30.60 8.70 15.44
N PRO A 96 -31.17 8.97 14.25
CA PRO A 96 -30.89 8.21 13.03
C PRO A 96 -29.50 8.51 12.42
N LEU A 97 -28.61 9.18 13.16
CA LEU A 97 -27.30 9.61 12.68
C LEU A 97 -26.17 8.74 13.26
N TRP A 98 -25.31 8.24 12.39
CA TRP A 98 -24.02 7.69 12.78
C TRP A 98 -23.04 8.81 13.10
N THR A 99 -22.54 8.82 14.33
CA THR A 99 -21.44 9.69 14.75
C THR A 99 -20.15 8.88 14.83
N CYS A 100 -18.98 9.54 14.76
CA CYS A 100 -17.70 8.83 14.91
C CYS A 100 -17.61 7.98 16.20
N PRO A 101 -18.10 8.44 17.38
CA PRO A 101 -18.20 7.61 18.58
C PRO A 101 -19.07 6.35 18.39
N HIS A 102 -20.28 6.49 17.84
CA HIS A 102 -21.17 5.34 17.63
C HIS A 102 -20.57 4.31 16.66
N VAL A 103 -19.88 4.78 15.61
CA VAL A 103 -19.18 3.88 14.68
C VAL A 103 -17.98 3.20 15.37
N ALA A 104 -17.31 3.86 16.31
CA ALA A 104 -16.22 3.26 17.07
C ALA A 104 -16.73 2.12 17.97
N GLU A 105 -17.86 2.31 18.65
CA GLU A 105 -18.51 1.27 19.46
C GLU A 105 -18.81 0.02 18.62
N VAL A 106 -19.34 0.19 17.40
CA VAL A 106 -19.59 -0.90 16.44
C VAL A 106 -18.31 -1.61 16.00
N ILE A 107 -17.18 -0.89 15.95
CA ILE A 107 -15.87 -1.42 15.55
C ILE A 107 -15.18 -2.17 16.70
N GLU A 108 -15.46 -1.78 17.94
CA GLU A 108 -14.83 -2.30 19.16
C GLU A 108 -15.62 -3.44 19.82
N ALA A 109 -16.91 -3.59 19.49
CA ALA A 109 -17.79 -4.68 19.92
C ALA A 109 -17.44 -6.04 19.27
#